data_AF-A0A6S6UG94-F1
#
_entry.id   AF-A0A6S6UG94-F1
#
_cell.length_a   1.000
_cell.length_b   1.000
_cell.length_c   1.000
_cell.angle_alpha   90.00
_cell.angle_beta   90.00
_cell.angle_gamma   90.00
#
_symmetry.space_group_name_H-M   'P 1'
#
loop_
_entity.id
_entity.type
_entity.pdbx_description
1 polymer ?
#
loop_
_entity_poly.entity_id
_entity_poly.type
_entity_poly.pdbx_seq_one_letter_code
_entity_poly.pdbx_strand_id
1 'polypeptide(L)'
;MKKDNKPARLVFMLSVLLMTGVSGISLSGCTASRDRPPMYKHAYYSPYDYYYYPSIRVYFNVASGYYFYSNGVSWIRTRTLPTQYYLDSRDRVRIVIKSEKPYLWNAQHRVKYQARPVYHYDRSQDLKERRYHGSQHKKSHRR
;
A
#
# COMPACT_ATOMS: atom_id res chain seq x y z
N MET A 1 85.97 0.68 -32.24
CA MET A 1 85.13 1.86 -32.54
C MET A 1 83.83 1.38 -33.19
N LYS A 2 82.68 1.73 -32.59
CA LYS A 2 81.33 1.84 -33.19
C LYS A 2 80.39 0.61 -33.24
N LYS A 3 79.49 0.60 -32.24
CA LYS A 3 78.03 0.45 -32.27
C LYS A 3 77.39 -0.92 -32.60
N ASP A 4 77.05 -1.64 -31.53
CA ASP A 4 75.69 -1.94 -31.06
C ASP A 4 74.56 -1.73 -32.07
N ASN A 5 73.70 -2.75 -32.25
CA ASN A 5 72.24 -2.65 -32.44
C ASN A 5 71.61 -4.01 -32.80
N LYS A 6 71.08 -4.73 -31.80
CA LYS A 6 70.06 -5.79 -31.96
C LYS A 6 69.00 -5.63 -30.85
N PRO A 7 67.75 -6.03 -31.09
CA PRO A 7 66.63 -5.09 -31.12
C PRO A 7 65.88 -4.96 -29.80
N ALA A 8 66.34 -4.06 -28.93
CA ALA A 8 65.65 -3.68 -27.69
C ALA A 8 64.33 -2.89 -27.90
N ARG A 9 63.82 -2.79 -29.14
CA ARG A 9 62.55 -2.12 -29.46
C ARG A 9 61.35 -3.06 -29.60
N LEU A 10 61.57 -4.37 -29.75
CA LEU A 10 60.47 -5.32 -29.94
C LEU A 10 59.92 -5.86 -28.61
N VAL A 11 60.74 -5.95 -27.56
CA VAL A 11 60.31 -6.44 -26.24
C VAL A 11 59.64 -5.35 -25.40
N PHE A 12 59.93 -4.07 -25.67
CA PHE A 12 59.37 -2.94 -24.90
C PHE A 12 57.95 -2.53 -25.33
N MET A 13 57.42 -3.07 -26.44
CA MET A 13 56.05 -2.81 -26.90
C MET A 13 55.05 -3.90 -26.46
N LEU A 14 55.51 -5.02 -25.90
CA LEU A 14 54.64 -6.09 -25.41
C LEU A 14 54.29 -5.98 -23.91
N SER A 15 54.94 -5.08 -23.16
CA SER A 15 54.77 -4.95 -21.70
C SER A 15 53.93 -3.76 -21.24
N VAL A 16 53.42 -2.91 -22.16
CA VAL A 16 52.70 -1.67 -21.80
C VAL A 16 51.19 -1.72 -22.10
N LEU A 17 50.66 -2.82 -22.65
CA LEU A 17 49.23 -2.93 -23.00
C LEU A 17 48.40 -3.87 -22.11
N LEU A 18 48.79 -4.10 -20.85
CA LEU A 18 47.99 -4.95 -19.92
C LEU A 18 47.95 -4.43 -18.48
N MET A 19 48.18 -3.14 -18.27
CA MET A 19 47.92 -2.45 -16.99
C MET A 19 47.31 -1.07 -17.21
N THR A 20 46.08 -1.04 -17.73
CA THR A 20 45.16 0.06 -17.42
C THR A 20 43.93 -0.54 -16.78
N GLY A 21 43.97 -0.60 -15.45
CA GLY A 21 42.81 -0.86 -14.63
C GLY A 21 41.81 0.27 -14.79
N VAL A 22 40.57 -0.10 -15.07
CA VAL A 22 39.41 0.67 -14.62
C VAL A 22 38.48 -0.33 -13.96
N SER A 23 38.47 -0.27 -12.63
CA SER A 23 37.49 -0.92 -11.78
C SER A 23 36.10 -0.42 -12.15
N GLY A 24 35.36 -1.21 -12.91
CA GLY A 24 33.93 -1.01 -13.10
C GLY A 24 33.20 -1.34 -11.80
N ILE A 25 33.13 -0.38 -10.87
CA ILE A 25 32.14 -0.43 -9.80
C ILE A 25 30.80 -0.17 -10.48
N SER A 26 30.18 -1.23 -10.97
CA SER A 26 28.76 -1.19 -11.31
C SER A 26 28.01 -0.92 -10.02
N LEU A 27 27.62 0.34 -9.79
CA LEU A 27 26.63 0.66 -8.77
C LEU A 27 25.37 -0.08 -9.18
N SER A 28 25.12 -1.22 -8.53
CA SER A 28 23.81 -1.87 -8.50
C SER A 28 22.84 -0.86 -7.92
N GLY A 29 22.27 -0.03 -8.79
CA GLY A 29 21.10 0.75 -8.45
C GLY A 29 20.04 -0.27 -8.07
N CYS A 30 19.73 -0.38 -6.78
CA CYS A 30 18.44 -0.87 -6.34
C CYS A 30 17.42 0.05 -7.00
N THR A 31 16.97 -0.32 -8.20
CA THR A 31 15.68 0.13 -8.66
C THR A 31 14.71 -0.54 -7.69
N ALA A 32 14.43 0.15 -6.59
CA ALA A 32 13.18 -0.09 -5.91
C ALA A 32 12.14 0.19 -6.98
N SER A 33 11.70 -0.86 -7.66
CA SER A 33 10.49 -0.88 -8.44
C SER A 33 9.42 -0.47 -7.44
N ARG A 34 9.23 0.83 -7.34
CA ARG A 34 8.11 1.42 -6.64
C ARG A 34 6.96 0.99 -7.50
N ASP A 35 6.40 -0.17 -7.18
CA ASP A 35 5.10 -0.62 -7.62
C ASP A 35 4.13 0.46 -7.19
N ARG A 36 4.04 1.51 -8.00
CA ARG A 36 2.98 2.49 -7.88
C ARG A 36 1.77 1.72 -8.37
N PRO A 37 0.82 1.37 -7.49
CA PRO A 37 -0.39 0.71 -7.94
C PRO A 37 -1.01 1.59 -9.04
N PRO A 38 -1.56 0.98 -10.10
CA PRO A 38 -2.13 1.70 -11.21
C PRO A 38 -3.05 2.83 -10.72
N MET A 39 -2.77 4.06 -11.16
CA MET A 39 -3.55 5.23 -10.83
C MET A 39 -4.86 5.19 -11.62
N TYR A 40 -5.82 4.40 -11.17
CA TYR A 40 -7.17 4.36 -11.74
C TYR A 40 -7.88 5.67 -11.41
N LYS A 41 -7.72 6.65 -12.30
CA LYS A 41 -8.34 7.97 -12.23
C LYS A 41 -9.80 7.91 -12.71
N HIS A 42 -10.59 6.98 -12.16
CA HIS A 42 -12.05 6.95 -12.07
C HIS A 42 -12.36 5.74 -11.17
N ALA A 43 -12.24 5.90 -9.85
CA ALA A 43 -12.48 4.81 -8.91
C ALA A 43 -13.98 4.50 -8.84
N TYR A 44 -14.48 3.73 -9.80
CA TYR A 44 -15.75 3.02 -9.64
C TYR A 44 -15.55 2.03 -8.51
N TYR A 45 -16.08 2.37 -7.34
CA TYR A 45 -16.10 1.42 -6.23
C TYR A 45 -17.02 0.27 -6.63
N SER A 46 -16.45 -0.93 -6.65
CA SER A 46 -17.21 -2.16 -6.81
C SER A 46 -18.14 -2.32 -5.61
N PRO A 47 -19.29 -3.02 -5.76
CA PRO A 47 -20.07 -3.49 -4.61
C PRO A 47 -19.26 -4.32 -3.60
N TYR A 48 -18.06 -4.77 -4.01
CA TYR A 48 -17.14 -5.56 -3.21
C TYR A 48 -16.01 -4.75 -2.57
N ASP A 49 -15.98 -3.42 -2.73
CA ASP A 49 -14.99 -2.54 -2.09
C ASP A 49 -15.41 -2.16 -0.67
N TYR A 50 -14.58 -2.58 0.30
CA TYR A 50 -14.78 -2.29 1.71
C TYR A 50 -13.60 -1.53 2.30
N TYR A 51 -13.91 -0.62 3.22
CA TYR A 51 -12.98 -0.14 4.22
C TYR A 51 -13.17 -0.96 5.50
N TYR A 52 -12.10 -1.61 5.95
CA TYR A 52 -12.06 -2.35 7.20
C TYR A 52 -11.26 -1.58 8.24
N TYR A 53 -11.78 -1.53 9.46
CA TYR A 53 -11.17 -0.89 10.62
C TYR A 53 -10.82 -1.98 11.64
N PRO A 54 -9.58 -2.49 11.64
CA PRO A 54 -9.20 -3.63 12.47
C PRO A 54 -9.34 -3.36 13.98
N SER A 55 -9.06 -2.13 14.45
CA SER A 55 -9.12 -1.77 15.87
C SER A 55 -10.52 -1.96 16.47
N ILE A 56 -11.55 -1.61 15.69
CA ILE A 56 -12.96 -1.67 16.11
C ILE A 56 -13.77 -2.75 15.40
N ARG A 57 -13.15 -3.51 14.48
CA ARG A 57 -13.75 -4.58 13.67
C ARG A 57 -14.99 -4.15 12.90
N VAL A 58 -14.93 -2.97 12.30
CA VAL A 58 -16.02 -2.39 11.50
C VAL A 58 -15.68 -2.46 10.01
N TYR A 59 -16.68 -2.76 9.19
CA TYR A 59 -16.60 -2.65 7.74
C TYR A 59 -17.46 -1.50 7.25
N PHE A 60 -17.02 -0.78 6.24
CA PHE A 60 -17.82 0.19 5.49
C PHE A 60 -17.75 -0.16 4.00
N ASN A 61 -18.90 -0.40 3.38
CA ASN A 61 -18.99 -0.65 1.94
C ASN A 61 -19.14 0.66 1.19
N VAL A 62 -18.20 0.96 0.28
CA VAL A 62 -18.15 2.28 -0.35
C VAL A 62 -19.30 2.49 -1.33
N ALA A 63 -19.64 1.46 -2.10
CA ALA A 63 -20.71 1.54 -3.09
C ALA A 63 -22.08 1.75 -2.45
N SER A 64 -22.43 0.94 -1.44
CA SER A 64 -23.76 0.99 -0.80
C SER A 64 -23.87 1.99 0.36
N GLY A 65 -22.74 2.42 0.94
CA GLY A 65 -22.71 3.29 2.10
C GLY A 65 -23.09 2.61 3.43
N TYR A 66 -23.18 1.28 3.47
CA TYR A 66 -23.49 0.54 4.69
C TYR A 66 -22.25 0.25 5.53
N TYR A 67 -22.40 0.41 6.84
CA TYR A 67 -21.53 -0.11 7.86
C TYR A 67 -21.98 -1.50 8.32
N PHE A 68 -21.01 -2.33 8.69
CA PHE A 68 -21.21 -3.63 9.30
C PHE A 68 -20.36 -3.73 10.55
N TYR A 69 -20.99 -4.00 11.69
CA TYR A 69 -20.31 -4.13 12.98
C TYR A 69 -20.98 -5.20 13.84
N SER A 70 -20.27 -5.72 14.83
CA SER A 70 -20.84 -6.65 15.80
C SER A 70 -21.25 -5.92 17.08
N ASN A 71 -22.44 -6.19 17.59
CA ASN A 71 -22.91 -5.72 18.90
C ASN A 71 -22.62 -6.72 20.03
N GLY A 72 -21.83 -7.76 19.77
CA GLY A 72 -21.52 -8.85 20.71
C GLY A 72 -22.37 -10.11 20.50
N VAL A 73 -23.59 -9.99 19.98
CA VAL A 73 -24.49 -11.14 19.73
C VAL A 73 -24.63 -11.41 18.24
N SER A 74 -24.79 -10.35 17.44
CA SER A 74 -25.03 -10.45 16.01
C SER A 74 -24.27 -9.37 15.23
N TRP A 75 -24.27 -9.53 13.91
CA TRP A 75 -23.74 -8.54 12.98
C TRP A 75 -24.86 -7.62 12.51
N ILE A 76 -24.65 -6.33 12.65
CA ILE A 76 -25.61 -5.27 12.33
C ILE A 76 -25.17 -4.57 11.04
N ARG A 77 -26.12 -4.34 10.13
CA ARG A 77 -25.94 -3.53 8.91
C ARG A 77 -26.70 -2.21 9.05
N THR A 78 -26.03 -1.07 8.95
CA THR A 78 -26.65 0.27 9.10
C THR A 78 -26.02 1.31 8.19
N ARG A 79 -26.74 2.38 7.85
CA ARG A 79 -26.16 3.55 7.14
C ARG A 79 -25.45 4.52 8.08
N THR A 80 -25.78 4.48 9.37
CA THR A 80 -25.23 5.38 10.38
C THR A 80 -24.58 4.54 11.47
N LEU A 81 -23.25 4.58 11.51
CA LEU A 81 -22.47 3.89 12.54
C LEU A 81 -22.69 4.57 13.90
N PRO A 82 -23.05 3.83 14.97
CA PRO A 82 -23.20 4.41 16.30
C PRO A 82 -21.95 5.18 16.76
N THR A 83 -22.14 6.20 17.59
CA THR A 83 -21.08 7.13 18.03
C THR A 83 -20.03 6.47 18.91
N GLN A 84 -20.32 5.32 19.52
CA GLN A 84 -19.36 4.53 20.30
C GLN A 84 -18.24 3.90 19.45
N TYR A 85 -18.43 3.77 18.13
CA TYR A 85 -17.41 3.26 17.22
C TYR A 85 -16.68 4.44 16.58
N TYR A 86 -15.42 4.63 16.95
CA TYR A 86 -14.61 5.73 16.46
C TYR A 86 -13.81 5.32 15.23
N LEU A 87 -14.01 6.05 14.13
CA LEU A 87 -13.27 5.81 12.90
C LEU A 87 -11.98 6.61 12.87
N ASP A 88 -10.88 5.96 12.51
CA ASP A 88 -9.61 6.62 12.27
C ASP A 88 -9.06 6.21 10.90
N SER A 89 -8.80 7.20 10.05
CA SER A 89 -8.23 6.99 8.72
C SER A 89 -6.88 6.26 8.73
N ARG A 90 -6.14 6.31 9.84
CA ARG A 90 -4.85 5.63 10.03
C ARG A 90 -5.05 4.12 10.27
N ASP A 91 -6.16 3.72 10.86
CA ASP A 91 -6.53 2.31 11.11
C ASP A 91 -7.21 1.67 9.89
N ARG A 92 -7.72 2.48 8.97
CA ARG A 92 -8.46 2.01 7.80
C ARG A 92 -7.58 1.22 6.82
N VAL A 93 -8.08 0.06 6.41
CA VAL A 93 -7.54 -0.75 5.31
C VAL A 93 -8.59 -0.92 4.22
N ARG A 94 -8.24 -0.69 2.95
CA ARG A 94 -9.12 -1.02 1.82
C ARG A 94 -8.97 -2.49 1.46
N ILE A 95 -10.06 -3.22 1.40
CA ILE A 95 -10.11 -4.65 1.07
C ILE A 95 -11.24 -4.93 0.08
N VAL A 96 -11.06 -5.98 -0.73
CA VAL A 96 -12.10 -6.46 -1.64
C VAL A 96 -12.68 -7.75 -1.10
N ILE A 97 -13.99 -7.80 -0.91
CA ILE A 97 -14.72 -8.99 -0.45
C ILE A 97 -15.87 -9.24 -1.42
N LYS A 98 -15.83 -10.37 -2.14
CA LYS A 98 -16.86 -10.76 -3.12
C LYS A 98 -18.13 -11.30 -2.45
N SER A 99 -18.66 -10.56 -1.50
CA SER A 99 -19.87 -10.91 -0.74
C SER A 99 -20.47 -9.68 -0.07
N GLU A 100 -21.78 -9.71 0.15
CA GLU A 100 -22.52 -8.69 0.91
C GLU A 100 -22.43 -8.87 2.43
N LYS A 101 -21.85 -9.99 2.89
CA LYS A 101 -21.72 -10.35 4.31
C LYS A 101 -20.24 -10.33 4.71
N PRO A 102 -19.57 -9.16 4.73
CA PRO A 102 -18.11 -9.07 4.89
C PRO A 102 -17.60 -9.71 6.20
N TYR A 103 -18.47 -9.80 7.19
CA TYR A 103 -18.19 -10.38 8.49
C TYR A 103 -17.97 -11.89 8.51
N LEU A 104 -18.36 -12.63 7.47
CA LEU A 104 -18.05 -14.07 7.39
C LEU A 104 -16.53 -14.32 7.37
N TRP A 105 -15.76 -13.36 6.86
CA TRP A 105 -14.29 -13.40 6.81
C TRP A 105 -13.64 -12.68 8.01
N ASN A 106 -14.42 -12.26 9.01
CA ASN A 106 -13.89 -11.44 10.10
C ASN A 106 -12.81 -12.14 10.92
N ALA A 107 -12.92 -13.45 11.14
CA ALA A 107 -11.87 -14.20 11.82
C ALA A 107 -10.53 -14.10 11.09
N GLN A 108 -10.54 -14.27 9.77
CA GLN A 108 -9.34 -14.18 8.92
C GLN A 108 -8.81 -12.74 8.85
N HIS A 109 -9.68 -11.75 8.70
CA HIS A 109 -9.28 -10.34 8.64
C HIS A 109 -8.66 -9.84 9.94
N ARG A 110 -9.15 -10.30 11.10
CA ARG A 110 -8.56 -9.97 12.41
C ARG A 110 -7.12 -10.47 12.55
N VAL A 111 -6.82 -11.64 11.99
CA VAL A 111 -5.46 -12.20 12.00
C VAL A 111 -4.58 -11.47 10.99
N LYS A 112 -5.10 -11.21 9.79
CA LYS A 112 -4.35 -10.61 8.69
C LYS A 112 -4.03 -9.13 8.91
N TYR A 113 -4.96 -8.37 9.44
CA TYR A 113 -4.82 -6.92 9.62
C TYR A 113 -4.70 -6.62 11.11
N GLN A 114 -3.48 -6.32 11.53
CA GLN A 114 -3.21 -5.94 12.92
C GLN A 114 -3.81 -4.55 13.16
N ALA A 115 -4.56 -4.42 14.26
CA ALA A 115 -5.00 -3.14 14.75
C ALA A 115 -3.77 -2.28 15.04
N ARG A 116 -3.77 -1.03 14.54
CA ARG A 116 -2.75 -0.09 14.97
C ARG A 116 -2.98 0.25 16.45
N PRO A 117 -1.92 0.59 17.21
CA PRO A 117 -2.07 1.10 18.56
C PRO A 117 -3.12 2.21 18.58
N VAL A 118 -4.07 2.09 19.51
CA VAL A 118 -5.18 3.03 19.63
C VAL A 118 -4.59 4.40 19.93
N TYR A 119 -4.68 5.31 18.94
CA TYR A 119 -4.44 6.72 19.18
C TYR A 119 -5.54 7.26 20.08
N HIS A 120 -5.23 8.26 20.91
CA HIS A 120 -6.24 8.92 21.73
C HIS A 120 -7.47 9.28 20.91
N TYR A 121 -8.66 9.04 21.50
CA TYR A 121 -9.93 9.32 20.86
C TYR A 121 -9.96 10.78 20.39
N ASP A 122 -9.95 10.96 19.07
CA ASP A 122 -10.00 12.26 18.42
C ASP A 122 -11.30 12.35 17.61
N ARG A 123 -12.27 13.08 18.16
CA ARG A 123 -13.56 13.33 17.52
C ARG A 123 -13.39 14.01 16.15
N SER A 124 -12.36 14.82 15.94
CA SER A 124 -12.14 15.50 14.67
C SER A 124 -11.79 14.51 13.55
N GLN A 125 -10.99 13.48 13.85
CA GLN A 125 -10.64 12.41 12.91
C GLN A 125 -11.86 11.56 12.57
N ASP A 126 -12.65 11.16 13.57
CA ASP A 126 -13.87 10.39 13.37
C ASP A 126 -14.86 11.13 12.46
N LEU A 127 -15.11 12.42 12.72
CA LEU A 127 -15.99 13.24 11.88
C LEU A 127 -15.46 13.41 10.46
N LYS A 128 -14.15 13.64 10.30
CA LYS A 128 -13.51 13.74 8.99
C LYS A 128 -13.68 12.45 8.20
N GLU A 129 -13.51 11.31 8.85
CA GLU A 129 -13.59 10.00 8.22
C GLU A 129 -15.03 9.65 7.81
N ARG A 130 -16.02 9.95 8.65
CA ARG A 130 -17.45 9.81 8.32
C ARG A 130 -17.85 10.69 7.13
N ARG A 131 -17.37 11.95 7.08
CA ARG A 131 -17.58 12.83 5.92
C ARG A 131 -16.92 12.28 4.67
N TYR A 132 -15.71 11.74 4.80
CA TYR A 132 -15.00 11.10 3.69
C TYR A 132 -15.81 9.93 3.12
N HIS A 133 -16.32 9.02 3.96
CA HIS A 133 -17.21 7.93 3.56
C HIS A 133 -18.42 8.42 2.77
N GLY A 134 -19.13 9.42 3.31
CA GLY A 134 -20.28 10.01 2.63
C GLY A 134 -19.92 10.62 1.28
N SER A 135 -18.76 11.27 1.16
CA SER A 135 -18.27 11.78 -0.13
C SER A 135 -17.92 10.66 -1.11
N GLN A 136 -17.29 9.57 -0.67
CA GLN A 136 -16.93 8.46 -1.56
C GLN A 136 -18.17 7.74 -2.09
N HIS A 137 -19.15 7.48 -1.23
CA HIS A 137 -20.44 6.92 -1.63
C HIS A 137 -21.18 7.81 -2.64
N LYS A 138 -21.20 9.13 -2.44
CA LYS A 138 -21.79 10.06 -3.43
C LYS A 138 -21.05 10.00 -4.77
N LYS A 139 -19.71 9.93 -4.74
CA LYS A 139 -18.89 9.82 -5.95
C LYS A 139 -19.13 8.51 -6.69
N SER A 140 -19.33 7.38 -6.00
CA SER A 140 -19.61 6.10 -6.66
C SER A 140 -20.95 6.07 -7.40
N HIS A 141 -21.85 7.03 -7.14
CA HIS A 141 -23.14 7.14 -7.80
C HIS A 141 -23.20 8.23 -8.89
N ARG A 142 -22.18 9.09 -9.00
CA ARG A 142 -22.14 10.09 -10.07
C ARG A 142 -21.71 9.42 -11.37
N ARG A 143 -22.64 9.39 -12.33
CA ARG A 143 -22.45 8.92 -13.70
C ARG A 143 -21.74 9.98 -14.53
#